data_AF-A0A4Y1WS28-F1
#
_entry.id   AF-A0A4Y1WS28-F1
#
_cell.length_a   1.000
_cell.length_b   1.000
_cell.length_c   1.000
_cell.angle_alpha   90.00
_cell.angle_beta   90.00
_cell.angle_gamma   90.00
#
_symmetry.space_group_name_H-M   'P 1'
#
loop_
_entity.id
_entity.type
_entity.pdbx_description
1 polymer ?
#
loop_
_entity_poly.entity_id
_entity_poly.type
_entity_poly.pdbx_seq_one_letter_code
_entity_poly.pdbx_strand_id
1 'polypeptide(L)'
;MGKNGKLLNLNSDSPKYGNKSLVTKEQENELKRRKITFSFSYFKQIPNFQIGECSKGWHIGLLERLGALGTMTPQEVLEENRGSIALRCHPIDWSAKNIPIQRKDLDWLPKEILDNETDFPIMQFSITKSTGRIVGYFDRDSSIFHIVLLDPEHNIQPAKKTNYQIQPTTKGLSQYDDLLNKLERIKSIVSDCSDKKCKLHSHISVIEELHDNIVYIGLDNDFYSTYQEILKKIPLQKILENGILVSMDNA
;
A
#
# COMPACT_ATOMS: atom_id res chain seq x y z
N MET A 1 -68.81 25.78 -2.63
CA MET A 1 -67.41 25.61 -3.06
C MET A 1 -66.77 24.57 -2.17
N GLY A 2 -66.09 23.57 -2.76
CA GLY A 2 -65.45 22.48 -2.03
C GLY A 2 -65.31 21.26 -2.92
N LYS A 3 -64.57 21.38 -4.04
CA LYS A 3 -64.30 20.22 -4.90
C LYS A 3 -63.29 19.32 -4.18
N ASN A 4 -63.75 18.14 -3.79
CA ASN A 4 -62.93 17.01 -3.38
C ASN A 4 -61.78 16.83 -4.38
N GLY A 5 -60.56 16.78 -3.87
CA GLY A 5 -59.35 16.56 -4.65
C GLY A 5 -59.46 15.27 -5.46
N LYS A 6 -59.01 15.32 -6.72
CA LYS A 6 -58.99 14.16 -7.63
C LYS A 6 -58.26 12.99 -6.96
N LEU A 7 -58.92 11.83 -6.95
CA LEU A 7 -58.28 10.52 -6.79
C LEU A 7 -57.09 10.43 -7.77
N LEU A 8 -55.89 10.31 -7.23
CA LEU A 8 -54.67 10.04 -7.99
C LEU A 8 -54.72 8.58 -8.42
N ASN A 9 -55.19 8.33 -9.64
CA ASN A 9 -54.92 7.07 -10.31
C ASN A 9 -53.41 6.97 -10.50
N LEU A 10 -52.79 5.99 -9.84
CA LEU A 10 -51.40 5.63 -10.09
C LEU A 10 -51.29 5.20 -11.56
N ASN A 11 -50.70 6.07 -12.38
CA ASN A 11 -50.22 5.67 -13.70
C ASN A 11 -49.29 4.47 -13.52
N SER A 12 -49.36 3.51 -14.44
CA SER A 12 -48.41 2.40 -14.61
C SER A 12 -46.97 2.85 -14.89
N ASP A 13 -46.72 4.16 -14.89
CA ASP A 13 -45.40 4.77 -14.86
C ASP A 13 -44.91 4.82 -13.40
N SER A 14 -44.66 3.63 -12.84
CA SER A 14 -43.67 3.51 -11.76
C SER A 14 -42.41 4.29 -12.19
N PRO A 15 -41.78 5.09 -11.31
CA PRO A 15 -40.50 5.69 -11.64
C PRO A 15 -39.48 4.56 -11.79
N LYS A 16 -39.22 4.17 -13.04
CA LYS A 16 -38.04 3.39 -13.37
C LYS A 16 -36.87 4.31 -13.06
N TYR A 17 -36.12 4.00 -12.00
CA TYR A 17 -34.79 4.59 -11.82
C TYR A 17 -34.07 4.56 -13.17
N GLY A 18 -33.59 5.73 -13.59
CA GLY A 18 -33.41 6.08 -15.00
C GLY A 18 -32.59 5.07 -15.79
N ASN A 19 -33.19 4.51 -16.84
CA ASN A 19 -32.49 3.78 -17.92
C ASN A 19 -31.64 4.70 -18.83
N LYS A 20 -31.36 5.94 -18.41
CA LYS A 20 -30.48 6.84 -19.15
C LYS A 20 -29.12 6.83 -18.46
N SER A 21 -28.15 6.19 -19.11
CA SER A 21 -26.73 6.36 -18.79
C SER A 21 -26.44 7.86 -18.61
N LEU A 22 -25.81 8.25 -17.50
CA LEU A 22 -25.45 9.64 -17.20
C LEU A 22 -24.37 10.19 -18.15
N VAL A 23 -23.85 9.33 -19.01
CA VAL A 23 -22.80 9.58 -19.98
C VAL A 23 -23.27 9.17 -21.38
N THR A 24 -22.68 9.74 -22.43
CA THR A 24 -22.96 9.29 -23.80
C THR A 24 -22.42 7.88 -24.02
N LYS A 25 -22.91 7.18 -25.05
CA LYS A 25 -22.37 5.86 -25.42
C LYS A 25 -20.88 5.94 -25.75
N GLU A 26 -20.42 7.04 -26.33
CA GLU A 26 -19.00 7.27 -26.60
C GLU A 26 -18.18 7.37 -25.31
N GLN A 27 -18.66 8.12 -24.31
CA GLN A 27 -18.03 8.27 -23.00
C GLN A 27 -18.03 6.95 -22.21
N GLU A 28 -19.12 6.19 -22.27
CA GLU A 28 -19.21 4.85 -21.67
C GLU A 28 -18.20 3.89 -22.32
N ASN A 29 -18.07 3.93 -23.66
CA ASN A 29 -17.08 3.16 -24.39
C ASN A 29 -15.64 3.63 -24.14
N GLU A 30 -15.45 4.90 -23.81
CA GLU A 30 -14.15 5.44 -23.44
C GLU A 30 -13.74 4.97 -22.03
N LEU A 31 -14.67 5.00 -21.07
CA LEU A 31 -14.48 4.46 -19.72
C LEU A 31 -14.15 2.96 -19.76
N LYS A 32 -14.88 2.17 -20.58
CA LYS A 32 -14.60 0.74 -20.79
C LYS A 32 -13.22 0.48 -21.39
N ARG A 33 -12.68 1.43 -22.16
CA ARG A 33 -11.34 1.35 -22.75
C ARG A 33 -10.23 1.80 -21.80
N ARG A 34 -10.55 2.37 -20.64
CA ARG A 34 -9.52 2.77 -19.67
C ARG A 34 -8.88 1.55 -19.06
N LYS A 35 -7.55 1.54 -19.12
CA LYS A 35 -6.74 0.51 -18.48
C LYS A 35 -6.76 0.68 -16.96
N ILE A 36 -6.52 -0.43 -16.27
CA ILE A 36 -6.47 -0.45 -14.81
C ILE A 36 -5.30 0.40 -14.33
N THR A 37 -5.57 1.23 -13.33
CA THR A 37 -4.56 1.97 -12.58
C THR A 37 -4.63 1.57 -11.12
N PHE A 38 -3.49 1.62 -10.42
CA PHE A 38 -3.41 1.16 -9.04
C PHE A 38 -3.22 2.33 -8.09
N SER A 39 -4.08 2.41 -7.08
CA SER A 39 -3.98 3.39 -6.01
C SER A 39 -3.56 2.70 -4.71
N PHE A 40 -2.57 3.27 -4.02
CA PHE A 40 -2.14 2.85 -2.68
C PHE A 40 -2.72 3.75 -1.57
N SER A 41 -3.69 4.60 -1.90
CA SER A 41 -4.33 5.54 -0.95
C SER A 41 -4.89 4.89 0.32
N TYR A 42 -5.34 3.63 0.20
CA TYR A 42 -5.87 2.85 1.32
C TYR A 42 -4.98 1.67 1.71
N PHE A 43 -3.75 1.60 1.20
CA PHE A 43 -2.85 0.50 1.51
C PHE A 43 -2.37 0.58 2.96
N LYS A 44 -2.49 -0.54 3.68
CA LYS A 44 -2.00 -0.65 5.06
C LYS A 44 -1.38 -2.03 5.29
N GLN A 45 -0.28 -2.07 6.02
CA GLN A 45 0.25 -3.31 6.60
C GLN A 45 -0.40 -3.54 7.96
N ILE A 46 -1.13 -4.64 8.12
CA ILE A 46 -1.76 -5.06 9.38
C ILE A 46 -1.25 -6.47 9.76
N PRO A 47 -1.36 -6.92 11.02
CA PRO A 47 -0.94 -8.28 11.39
C PRO A 47 -1.51 -9.34 10.44
N ASN A 48 -0.68 -10.32 10.07
CA ASN A 48 -0.94 -11.36 9.07
C ASN A 48 -1.01 -10.90 7.60
N PHE A 49 -0.84 -9.61 7.31
CA PHE A 49 -0.85 -9.04 5.95
C PHE A 49 0.31 -8.05 5.75
N GLN A 50 1.51 -8.45 6.19
CA GLN A 50 2.71 -7.62 6.15
C GLN A 50 3.75 -8.22 5.20
N ILE A 51 4.64 -7.37 4.69
CA ILE A 51 5.53 -7.73 3.56
C ILE A 51 7.02 -7.70 3.90
N GLY A 52 7.40 -7.57 5.17
CA GLY A 52 8.78 -7.30 5.59
C GLY A 52 9.77 -8.41 5.28
N GLU A 53 9.39 -9.67 5.46
CA GLU A 53 10.23 -10.84 5.17
C GLU A 53 10.00 -11.41 3.76
N CYS A 54 9.24 -10.71 2.91
CA CYS A 54 9.00 -11.17 1.55
C CYS A 54 10.32 -11.20 0.76
N SER A 55 10.56 -12.28 0.02
CA SER A 55 11.76 -12.39 -0.82
C SER A 55 11.79 -11.32 -1.92
N LYS A 56 12.98 -11.04 -2.46
CA LYS A 56 13.13 -10.16 -3.65
C LYS A 56 12.26 -10.65 -4.81
N GLY A 57 12.20 -11.96 -5.03
CA GLY A 57 11.37 -12.57 -6.08
C GLY A 57 9.87 -12.31 -5.86
N TRP A 58 9.40 -12.29 -4.62
CA TRP A 58 8.00 -11.94 -4.33
C TRP A 58 7.69 -10.50 -4.73
N HIS A 59 8.56 -9.56 -4.38
CA HIS A 59 8.38 -8.14 -4.72
C HIS A 59 8.42 -7.91 -6.23
N ILE A 60 9.35 -8.55 -6.95
CA ILE A 60 9.41 -8.49 -8.41
C ILE A 60 8.12 -9.06 -9.02
N GLY A 61 7.66 -10.21 -8.54
CA GLY A 61 6.42 -10.82 -9.02
C GLY A 61 5.18 -9.94 -8.79
N LEU A 62 5.12 -9.22 -7.66
CA LEU A 62 4.07 -8.22 -7.41
C LEU A 62 4.10 -7.12 -8.46
N LEU A 63 5.27 -6.52 -8.73
CA LEU A 63 5.41 -5.44 -9.70
C LEU A 63 5.08 -5.91 -11.13
N GLU A 64 5.55 -7.09 -11.52
CA GLU A 64 5.21 -7.70 -12.81
C GLU A 64 3.70 -7.97 -12.94
N ARG A 65 3.06 -8.46 -11.86
CA ARG A 65 1.61 -8.67 -11.86
C ARG A 65 0.85 -7.36 -12.00
N LEU A 66 1.24 -6.31 -11.27
CA LEU A 66 0.63 -4.99 -11.40
C LEU A 66 0.84 -4.44 -12.81
N GLY A 67 2.03 -4.59 -13.39
CA GLY A 67 2.30 -4.22 -14.78
C GLY A 67 1.41 -4.95 -15.78
N ALA A 68 1.24 -6.26 -15.61
CA ALA A 68 0.37 -7.07 -16.47
C ALA A 68 -1.11 -6.70 -16.33
N LEU A 69 -1.62 -6.52 -15.11
CA LEU A 69 -3.00 -6.10 -14.89
C LEU A 69 -3.24 -4.67 -15.39
N GLY A 70 -2.24 -3.79 -15.29
CA GLY A 70 -2.31 -2.41 -15.77
C GLY A 70 -2.37 -2.27 -17.30
N THR A 71 -2.17 -3.35 -18.08
CA THR A 71 -2.44 -3.34 -19.52
C THR A 71 -3.87 -3.73 -19.86
N MET A 72 -4.60 -4.29 -18.90
CA MET A 72 -5.98 -4.76 -19.04
C MET A 72 -6.98 -3.68 -18.62
N THR A 73 -8.22 -3.81 -19.06
CA THR A 73 -9.39 -3.02 -18.64
C THR A 73 -10.14 -3.74 -17.51
N PRO A 74 -10.96 -3.01 -16.72
CA PRO A 74 -11.84 -3.65 -15.74
C PRO A 74 -12.78 -4.68 -16.37
N GLN A 75 -13.31 -4.42 -17.58
CA GLN A 75 -14.18 -5.35 -18.30
C GLN A 75 -13.46 -6.66 -18.63
N GLU A 76 -12.24 -6.59 -19.17
CA GLU A 76 -11.43 -7.78 -19.46
C GLU A 76 -11.20 -8.64 -18.22
N VAL A 77 -11.01 -8.01 -17.06
CA VAL A 77 -10.69 -8.70 -15.81
C VAL A 77 -11.92 -9.25 -15.10
N LEU A 78 -13.00 -8.46 -15.00
CA LEU A 78 -14.17 -8.75 -14.18
C LEU A 78 -15.25 -9.55 -14.93
N GLU A 79 -15.32 -9.40 -16.25
CA GLU A 79 -16.33 -10.02 -17.10
C GLU A 79 -15.71 -11.09 -18.01
N GLU A 80 -14.77 -10.70 -18.89
CA GLU A 80 -14.27 -11.59 -19.94
C GLU A 80 -13.40 -12.73 -19.37
N ASN A 81 -12.57 -12.42 -18.39
CA ASN A 81 -11.73 -13.39 -17.69
C ASN A 81 -12.29 -13.80 -16.33
N ARG A 82 -13.60 -13.63 -16.11
CA ARG A 82 -14.25 -14.03 -14.87
C ARG A 82 -14.05 -15.52 -14.63
N GLY A 83 -13.52 -15.88 -13.45
CA GLY A 83 -13.22 -17.27 -13.10
C GLY A 83 -11.91 -17.81 -13.70
N SER A 84 -11.11 -16.96 -14.36
CA SER A 84 -9.78 -17.33 -14.85
C SER A 84 -8.91 -17.87 -13.73
N ILE A 85 -8.42 -19.11 -13.89
CA ILE A 85 -7.51 -19.77 -12.95
C ILE A 85 -6.15 -19.05 -12.89
N ALA A 86 -5.78 -18.32 -13.94
CA ALA A 86 -4.52 -17.59 -14.02
C ALA A 86 -4.56 -16.26 -13.26
N LEU A 87 -5.66 -15.50 -13.39
CA LEU A 87 -5.84 -14.24 -12.68
C LEU A 87 -6.32 -14.45 -11.24
N ARG A 88 -7.18 -15.46 -11.05
CA ARG A 88 -7.96 -15.70 -9.82
C ARG A 88 -8.54 -14.39 -9.26
N CYS A 89 -9.10 -13.59 -10.17
CA CYS A 89 -9.83 -12.38 -9.81
C CYS A 89 -11.23 -12.77 -9.35
N HIS A 90 -11.51 -12.60 -8.07
CA HIS A 90 -12.85 -12.81 -7.52
C HIS A 90 -13.03 -12.04 -6.21
N PRO A 91 -14.29 -11.76 -5.82
CA PRO A 91 -14.59 -11.27 -4.49
C PRO A 91 -14.05 -12.21 -3.41
N ILE A 92 -13.63 -11.66 -2.28
CA ILE A 92 -13.34 -12.45 -1.08
C ILE A 92 -14.63 -13.08 -0.60
N ASP A 93 -14.62 -14.40 -0.44
CA ASP A 93 -15.64 -15.09 0.34
C ASP A 93 -15.26 -14.99 1.83
N TRP A 94 -15.89 -14.04 2.51
CA TRP A 94 -15.70 -13.73 3.94
C TRP A 94 -16.16 -14.85 4.88
N SER A 95 -16.92 -15.82 4.37
CA SER A 95 -17.34 -17.00 5.13
C SER A 95 -16.32 -18.13 5.10
N ALA A 96 -15.22 -17.98 4.35
CA ALA A 96 -14.20 -19.02 4.24
C ALA A 96 -13.53 -19.31 5.59
N LYS A 97 -13.06 -20.55 5.73
CA LYS A 97 -12.53 -21.08 6.98
C LYS A 97 -11.26 -20.32 7.41
N ASN A 98 -11.23 -19.93 8.69
CA ASN A 98 -10.09 -19.34 9.39
C ASN A 98 -9.58 -18.02 8.79
N ILE A 99 -10.41 -17.19 8.16
CA ILE A 99 -9.98 -15.84 7.77
C ILE A 99 -9.68 -15.02 9.04
N PRO A 100 -8.51 -14.35 9.17
CA PRO A 100 -8.09 -13.70 10.40
C PRO A 100 -8.73 -12.33 10.62
N ILE A 101 -9.41 -11.79 9.60
CA ILE A 101 -10.10 -10.49 9.61
C ILE A 101 -11.43 -10.60 8.87
N GLN A 102 -12.31 -9.64 9.09
CA GLN A 102 -13.56 -9.46 8.38
C GLN A 102 -13.57 -8.12 7.65
N ARG A 103 -14.50 -7.94 6.71
CA ARG A 103 -14.64 -6.69 5.94
C ARG A 103 -14.68 -5.45 6.85
N LYS A 104 -15.43 -5.52 7.96
CA LYS A 104 -15.58 -4.45 8.96
C LYS A 104 -14.28 -4.08 9.70
N ASP A 105 -13.29 -4.97 9.71
CA ASP A 105 -12.00 -4.73 10.38
C ASP A 105 -11.06 -3.88 9.50
N LEU A 106 -11.46 -3.59 8.25
CA LEU A 106 -10.81 -2.64 7.36
C LEU A 106 -11.26 -1.20 7.66
N ASP A 107 -11.23 -0.81 8.93
CA ASP A 107 -11.87 0.39 9.50
C ASP A 107 -11.35 1.74 8.99
N TRP A 108 -10.23 1.73 8.26
CA TRP A 108 -9.67 2.91 7.59
C TRP A 108 -10.28 3.16 6.21
N LEU A 109 -11.11 2.24 5.70
CA LEU A 109 -11.88 2.46 4.48
C LEU A 109 -13.11 3.31 4.76
N PRO A 110 -13.58 4.12 3.79
CA PRO A 110 -14.83 4.85 3.91
C PRO A 110 -16.01 3.92 4.21
N LYS A 111 -16.92 4.36 5.10
CA LYS A 111 -18.12 3.59 5.47
C LYS A 111 -18.99 3.20 4.27
N GLU A 112 -19.12 4.11 3.30
CA GLU A 112 -19.85 3.88 2.05
C GLU A 112 -19.33 2.66 1.28
N ILE A 113 -18.03 2.40 1.39
CA ILE A 113 -17.39 1.23 0.81
C ILE A 113 -17.66 0.04 1.71
N LEU A 114 -17.34 0.12 3.00
CA LEU A 114 -17.48 -0.99 3.96
C LEU A 114 -18.91 -1.56 4.03
N ASP A 115 -19.91 -0.70 4.05
CA ASP A 115 -21.32 -1.06 4.24
C ASP A 115 -22.01 -1.50 2.93
N ASN A 116 -21.31 -1.40 1.79
CA ASN A 116 -21.87 -1.71 0.47
C ASN A 116 -21.02 -2.71 -0.30
N GLU A 117 -21.14 -3.98 0.06
CA GLU A 117 -20.45 -5.08 -0.61
C GLU A 117 -20.91 -5.32 -2.04
N THR A 118 -22.16 -4.97 -2.37
CA THR A 118 -22.72 -5.17 -3.72
C THR A 118 -22.05 -4.24 -4.73
N ASP A 119 -21.90 -2.96 -4.40
CA ASP A 119 -21.27 -1.99 -5.29
C ASP A 119 -19.74 -1.99 -5.18
N PHE A 120 -19.19 -2.30 -4.00
CA PHE A 120 -17.75 -2.30 -3.75
C PHE A 120 -17.28 -3.63 -3.18
N PRO A 121 -17.38 -4.75 -3.91
CA PRO A 121 -16.84 -6.01 -3.45
C PRO A 121 -15.32 -5.87 -3.24
N ILE A 122 -14.81 -6.32 -2.08
CA ILE A 122 -13.36 -6.44 -1.93
C ILE A 122 -12.93 -7.68 -2.70
N MET A 123 -12.10 -7.45 -3.70
CA MET A 123 -11.58 -8.42 -4.65
C MET A 123 -10.18 -8.85 -4.23
N GLN A 124 -9.79 -10.03 -4.71
CA GLN A 124 -8.41 -10.47 -4.70
C GLN A 124 -7.90 -10.73 -6.11
N PHE A 125 -6.61 -10.47 -6.33
CA PHE A 125 -5.85 -10.93 -7.48
C PHE A 125 -4.73 -11.84 -7.02
N SER A 126 -4.46 -12.91 -7.76
CA SER A 126 -3.24 -13.69 -7.52
C SER A 126 -2.02 -13.02 -8.13
N ILE A 127 -0.93 -12.94 -7.38
CA ILE A 127 0.37 -12.52 -7.91
C ILE A 127 0.90 -13.62 -8.84
N THR A 128 0.88 -14.86 -8.37
CA THR A 128 0.99 -16.08 -9.19
C THR A 128 0.16 -17.19 -8.54
N LYS A 129 0.19 -18.42 -9.08
CA LYS A 129 -0.47 -19.58 -8.44
C LYS A 129 0.02 -19.86 -7.01
N SER A 130 1.19 -19.36 -6.61
CA SER A 130 1.81 -19.70 -5.31
C SER A 130 2.44 -18.55 -4.55
N THR A 131 2.44 -17.31 -5.06
CA THR A 131 3.15 -16.18 -4.42
C THR A 131 2.23 -15.07 -3.96
N GLY A 132 1.14 -15.42 -3.29
CA GLY A 132 0.30 -14.48 -2.55
C GLY A 132 -0.69 -13.71 -3.42
N ARG A 133 -1.36 -12.75 -2.80
CA ARG A 133 -2.49 -12.01 -3.38
C ARG A 133 -2.36 -10.51 -3.18
N ILE A 134 -3.01 -9.78 -4.08
CA ILE A 134 -3.28 -8.35 -3.97
C ILE A 134 -4.76 -8.23 -3.58
N VAL A 135 -5.08 -7.50 -2.53
CA VAL A 135 -6.45 -7.33 -2.03
C VAL A 135 -6.85 -5.87 -2.16
N GLY A 136 -8.04 -5.62 -2.71
CA GLY A 136 -8.49 -4.26 -2.97
C GLY A 136 -9.87 -4.21 -3.60
N TYR A 137 -10.28 -3.04 -4.09
CA TYR A 137 -11.58 -2.86 -4.74
C TYR A 137 -11.48 -1.85 -5.90
N PHE A 138 -12.43 -1.92 -6.83
CA PHE A 138 -12.59 -0.89 -7.86
C PHE A 138 -13.50 0.21 -7.34
N ASP A 139 -13.14 1.47 -7.58
CA ASP A 139 -14.07 2.57 -7.39
C ASP A 139 -15.21 2.48 -8.44
N ARG A 140 -16.40 2.99 -8.12
CA ARG A 140 -17.60 2.78 -8.93
C ARG A 140 -17.39 3.35 -10.33
N ASP A 141 -17.58 2.52 -11.36
CA ASP A 141 -17.37 2.85 -12.77
C ASP A 141 -15.96 3.39 -13.10
N SER A 142 -14.97 3.10 -12.23
CA SER A 142 -13.60 3.58 -12.35
C SER A 142 -12.65 2.47 -12.81
N SER A 143 -11.62 2.85 -13.56
CA SER A 143 -10.49 1.95 -13.85
C SER A 143 -9.43 1.95 -12.74
N ILE A 144 -9.69 2.61 -11.62
CA ILE A 144 -8.78 2.66 -10.47
C ILE A 144 -9.09 1.49 -9.53
N PHE A 145 -8.10 0.61 -9.36
CA PHE A 145 -8.10 -0.41 -8.32
C PHE A 145 -7.35 0.10 -7.09
N HIS A 146 -8.05 0.27 -5.98
CA HIS A 146 -7.48 0.65 -4.70
C HIS A 146 -6.95 -0.58 -3.98
N ILE A 147 -5.62 -0.68 -3.86
CA ILE A 147 -4.95 -1.73 -3.10
C ILE A 147 -5.10 -1.40 -1.62
N VAL A 148 -5.67 -2.34 -0.87
CA VAL A 148 -5.95 -2.21 0.56
C VAL A 148 -4.96 -3.02 1.37
N LEU A 149 -4.72 -4.28 0.98
CA LEU A 149 -3.78 -5.19 1.63
C LEU A 149 -2.93 -5.93 0.59
N LEU A 150 -1.77 -6.39 1.03
CA LEU A 150 -0.98 -7.41 0.34
C LEU A 150 -0.97 -8.65 1.22
N ASP A 151 -1.22 -9.81 0.60
CA ASP A 151 -1.38 -11.08 1.29
C ASP A 151 -0.36 -12.11 0.76
N PRO A 152 0.93 -12.01 1.16
CA PRO A 152 1.98 -12.90 0.66
C PRO A 152 1.71 -14.37 1.01
N GLU A 153 1.05 -14.62 2.14
CA GLU A 153 0.89 -15.96 2.72
C GLU A 153 -0.49 -16.58 2.50
N HIS A 154 -1.35 -15.96 1.67
CA HIS A 154 -2.70 -16.44 1.36
C HIS A 154 -3.63 -16.48 2.59
N ASN A 155 -3.40 -15.62 3.58
CA ASN A 155 -4.15 -15.51 4.83
C ASN A 155 -5.57 -14.97 4.64
N ILE A 156 -5.88 -14.20 3.59
CA ILE A 156 -7.23 -13.64 3.42
C ILE A 156 -8.24 -14.73 3.04
N GLN A 157 -7.75 -15.85 2.51
CA GLN A 157 -8.53 -17.06 2.24
C GLN A 157 -7.59 -18.28 2.31
N PRO A 158 -7.34 -18.80 3.53
CA PRO A 158 -6.47 -19.94 3.74
C PRO A 158 -6.98 -21.16 2.97
N ALA A 159 -6.07 -21.94 2.41
CA ALA A 159 -6.41 -23.08 1.57
C ALA A 159 -6.07 -24.40 2.25
N LYS A 160 -6.62 -25.50 1.72
CA LYS A 160 -6.26 -26.87 2.15
C LYS A 160 -4.75 -27.13 2.11
N LYS A 161 -4.03 -26.49 1.18
CA LYS A 161 -2.56 -26.59 1.06
C LYS A 161 -1.83 -26.14 2.34
N THR A 162 -2.34 -25.14 3.03
CA THR A 162 -1.79 -24.67 4.32
C THR A 162 -2.54 -25.26 5.51
N ASN A 163 -3.35 -26.31 5.29
CA ASN A 163 -4.29 -26.84 6.28
C ASN A 163 -5.17 -25.75 6.93
N TYR A 164 -5.51 -24.71 6.16
CA TYR A 164 -6.25 -23.54 6.63
C TYR A 164 -5.57 -22.79 7.79
N GLN A 165 -4.25 -22.90 7.93
CA GLN A 165 -3.48 -22.19 8.95
C GLN A 165 -3.11 -20.79 8.47
N ILE A 166 -3.25 -19.83 9.37
CA ILE A 166 -2.69 -18.48 9.21
C ILE A 166 -1.19 -18.56 9.36
N GLN A 167 -0.48 -17.98 8.41
CA GLN A 167 0.97 -17.85 8.50
C GLN A 167 1.32 -16.47 9.05
N PRO A 168 2.29 -16.38 9.96
CA PRO A 168 2.76 -15.10 10.47
C PRO A 168 3.42 -14.29 9.37
N THR A 169 3.31 -12.96 9.47
CA THR A 169 4.01 -12.01 8.60
C THR A 169 4.74 -10.99 9.46
N THR A 170 5.75 -10.33 8.89
CA THR A 170 6.52 -9.29 9.59
C THR A 170 6.31 -7.93 8.93
N LYS A 171 6.23 -6.87 9.73
CA LYS A 171 6.12 -5.49 9.24
C LYS A 171 7.32 -5.13 8.35
N GLY A 172 7.06 -4.74 7.11
CA GLY A 172 8.07 -4.09 6.27
C GLY A 172 8.31 -2.66 6.74
N LEU A 173 9.58 -2.28 6.86
CA LEU A 173 10.02 -0.94 7.26
C LEU A 173 10.82 -0.31 6.11
N SER A 174 10.66 0.99 5.90
CA SER A 174 11.59 1.72 5.05
C SER A 174 12.96 1.83 5.74
N GLN A 175 14.02 2.13 4.97
CA GLN A 175 15.33 2.39 5.56
C GLN A 175 15.30 3.55 6.55
N TYR A 176 14.46 4.55 6.26
CA TYR A 176 14.25 5.70 7.13
C TYR A 176 13.56 5.29 8.45
N ASP A 177 12.47 4.53 8.38
CA ASP A 177 11.77 4.03 9.58
C ASP A 177 12.64 3.10 10.41
N ASP A 178 13.42 2.23 9.77
CA ASP A 178 14.37 1.35 10.44
C ASP A 178 15.46 2.16 11.17
N LEU A 179 15.98 3.22 10.55
CA LEU A 179 16.92 4.13 11.19
C LEU A 179 16.30 4.83 12.39
N LEU A 180 15.09 5.39 12.25
CA LEU A 180 14.36 6.00 13.36
C LEU A 180 14.14 5.03 14.51
N ASN A 181 13.73 3.79 14.22
CA ASN A 181 13.52 2.75 15.24
C ASN A 181 14.83 2.39 15.95
N LYS A 182 15.95 2.31 15.22
CA LYS A 182 17.28 2.09 15.80
C LYS A 182 17.70 3.24 16.71
N LEU A 183 17.43 4.49 16.30
CA LEU A 183 17.69 5.67 17.13
C LEU A 183 16.85 5.64 18.41
N GLU A 184 15.56 5.36 18.33
CA GLU A 184 14.68 5.24 19.49
C GLU A 184 15.11 4.09 20.42
N ARG A 185 15.58 2.97 19.88
CA ARG A 185 16.16 1.88 20.69
C ARG A 185 17.42 2.32 21.43
N ILE A 186 18.31 3.06 20.76
CA ILE A 186 19.51 3.62 21.40
C ILE A 186 19.10 4.59 22.52
N LYS A 187 18.11 5.45 22.28
CA LYS A 187 17.57 6.35 23.32
C LYS A 187 17.06 5.57 24.53
N SER A 188 16.26 4.53 24.31
CA SER A 188 15.75 3.68 25.40
C SER A 188 16.88 3.05 26.20
N ILE A 189 17.90 2.47 25.55
CA ILE A 189 19.06 1.87 26.26
C ILE A 189 19.82 2.92 27.08
N VAL A 190 19.99 4.13 26.53
CA VAL A 190 20.75 5.20 27.18
C VAL A 190 19.94 5.86 28.31
N SER A 191 18.62 5.82 28.23
CA SER A 191 17.73 6.33 29.30
C SER A 191 17.96 5.62 30.64
N ASP A 192 18.42 4.37 30.64
CA ASP A 192 18.77 3.61 31.85
C ASP A 192 20.22 3.79 32.29
N CYS A 193 21.04 4.53 31.54
CA CYS A 193 22.44 4.76 31.91
C CYS A 193 22.53 5.69 33.13
N SER A 194 23.31 5.27 34.14
CA SER A 194 23.49 5.95 35.41
C SER A 194 24.23 7.28 35.29
N ASP A 195 25.10 7.43 34.30
CA ASP A 195 25.81 8.67 34.01
C ASP A 195 25.11 9.45 32.88
N LYS A 196 24.33 10.45 33.29
CA LYS A 196 23.62 11.36 32.39
C LYS A 196 24.53 12.36 31.66
N LYS A 197 25.81 12.45 32.03
CA LYS A 197 26.79 13.35 31.39
C LYS A 197 27.76 12.61 30.47
N CYS A 198 27.52 11.34 30.19
CA CYS A 198 28.39 10.59 29.30
C CYS A 198 28.31 11.11 27.85
N LYS A 199 29.37 10.88 27.07
CA LYS A 199 29.47 11.33 25.67
C LYS A 199 28.29 10.91 24.81
N LEU A 200 27.71 9.74 25.09
CA LEU A 200 26.58 9.22 24.33
C LEU A 200 25.29 10.02 24.58
N HIS A 201 25.01 10.43 25.83
CA HIS A 201 23.88 11.31 26.13
C HIS A 201 24.04 12.67 25.43
N SER A 202 25.25 13.26 25.45
CA SER A 202 25.48 14.52 24.73
C SER A 202 25.27 14.41 23.23
N HIS A 203 25.68 13.30 22.60
CA HIS A 203 25.46 13.10 21.16
C HIS A 203 23.98 12.89 20.82
N ILE A 204 23.20 12.20 21.67
CA ILE A 204 21.76 12.03 21.46
C ILE A 204 21.02 13.37 21.57
N SER A 205 21.34 14.21 22.57
CA SER A 205 20.73 15.54 22.69
C SER A 205 21.02 16.44 21.48
N VAL A 206 22.21 16.36 20.91
CA VAL A 206 22.56 17.09 19.67
C VAL A 206 21.73 16.63 18.48
N ILE A 207 21.40 15.33 18.38
CA ILE A 207 20.52 14.82 17.31
C ILE A 207 19.11 15.41 17.42
N GLU A 208 18.62 15.68 18.63
CA GLU A 208 17.28 16.26 18.88
C GLU A 208 17.21 17.76 18.54
N GLU A 209 18.33 18.47 18.60
CA GLU A 209 18.43 19.90 18.26
C GLU A 209 18.61 20.14 16.74
N LEU A 210 19.02 19.12 15.98
CA LEU A 210 19.39 19.21 14.56
C LEU A 210 18.30 18.71 13.61
N HIS A 211 17.05 19.14 13.78
CA HIS A 211 16.02 18.91 12.76
C HIS A 211 16.20 19.77 11.49
N ASP A 212 17.21 20.65 11.44
CA ASP A 212 17.60 21.40 10.24
C ASP A 212 18.91 20.85 9.64
N ASN A 213 18.92 20.62 8.31
CA ASN A 213 20.09 20.36 7.46
C ASN A 213 20.73 18.94 7.49
N ILE A 214 19.93 17.87 7.55
CA ILE A 214 20.46 16.51 7.32
C ILE A 214 20.73 16.29 5.83
N VAL A 215 22.00 16.04 5.47
CA VAL A 215 22.40 15.66 4.11
C VAL A 215 22.72 14.16 4.09
N TYR A 216 21.98 13.40 3.28
CA TYR A 216 22.23 11.98 3.03
C TYR A 216 23.03 11.80 1.74
N ILE A 217 24.18 11.12 1.81
CA ILE A 217 25.06 10.87 0.66
C ILE A 217 25.32 9.37 0.56
N GLY A 218 24.94 8.76 -0.56
CA GLY A 218 25.31 7.39 -0.91
C GLY A 218 26.68 7.37 -1.59
N LEU A 219 27.58 6.50 -1.12
CA LEU A 219 28.90 6.28 -1.70
C LEU A 219 28.98 4.85 -2.26
N ASP A 220 29.61 4.68 -3.41
CA ASP A 220 29.97 3.34 -3.90
C ASP A 220 31.08 2.70 -3.03
N ASN A 221 31.29 1.39 -3.18
CA ASN A 221 32.18 0.63 -2.30
C ASN A 221 33.65 1.10 -2.33
N ASP A 222 34.13 1.52 -3.50
CA ASP A 222 35.51 1.94 -3.70
C ASP A 222 35.74 3.33 -3.09
N PHE A 223 34.78 4.23 -3.30
CA PHE A 223 34.78 5.56 -2.72
C PHE A 223 34.54 5.51 -1.21
N TYR A 224 33.68 4.63 -0.72
CA TYR A 224 33.46 4.42 0.72
C TYR A 224 34.73 3.93 1.41
N SER A 225 35.45 2.99 0.80
CA SER A 225 36.72 2.50 1.35
C SER A 225 37.77 3.62 1.45
N THR A 226 37.87 4.44 0.41
CA THR A 226 38.75 5.62 0.39
C THR A 226 38.35 6.64 1.45
N TYR A 227 37.05 6.91 1.56
CA TYR A 227 36.48 7.81 2.56
C TYR A 227 36.78 7.34 4.00
N GLN A 228 36.68 6.04 4.29
CA GLN A 228 37.02 5.46 5.60
C GLN A 228 38.49 5.69 5.97
N GLU A 229 39.43 5.55 5.02
CA GLU A 229 40.85 5.80 5.28
C GLU A 229 41.14 7.29 5.55
N ILE A 230 40.44 8.19 4.86
CA ILE A 230 40.56 9.64 5.08
C ILE A 230 40.03 10.02 6.46
N LEU A 231 38.89 9.44 6.89
CA LEU A 231 38.29 9.71 8.19
C LEU A 231 39.21 9.37 9.39
N LYS A 232 40.15 8.43 9.22
CA LYS A 232 41.15 8.13 10.26
C LYS A 232 42.11 9.30 10.50
N LYS A 233 42.26 10.21 9.53
CA LYS A 233 43.24 11.30 9.54
C LYS A 233 42.58 12.68 9.61
N ILE A 234 41.40 12.83 9.01
CA ILE A 234 40.70 14.11 8.86
C ILE A 234 39.25 13.93 9.32
N PRO A 235 38.76 14.74 10.27
CA PRO A 235 37.36 14.69 10.70
C PRO A 235 36.39 15.00 9.55
N LEU A 236 35.22 14.34 9.55
CA LEU A 236 34.16 14.54 8.55
C LEU A 236 33.81 16.02 8.33
N GLN A 237 33.66 16.78 9.41
CA GLN A 237 33.36 18.21 9.34
C GLN A 237 34.35 18.95 8.45
N LYS A 238 35.65 18.69 8.61
CA LYS A 238 36.72 19.35 7.85
C LYS A 238 36.75 18.90 6.39
N ILE A 239 36.36 17.65 6.11
CA ILE A 239 36.19 17.14 4.74
C ILE A 239 35.07 17.91 4.03
N LEU A 240 33.92 18.11 4.69
CA LEU A 240 32.78 18.84 4.15
C LEU A 240 33.09 20.32 3.96
N GLU A 241 33.68 20.99 4.97
CA GLU A 241 34.07 22.40 4.89
C GLU A 241 35.04 22.63 3.73
N ASN A 242 36.07 21.81 3.59
CA ASN A 242 37.02 21.91 2.48
C ASN A 242 36.36 21.66 1.12
N GLY A 243 35.47 20.65 1.02
CA GLY A 243 34.73 20.37 -0.20
C GLY A 243 33.85 21.54 -0.64
N ILE A 244 33.17 22.19 0.32
CA ILE A 244 32.36 23.38 0.07
C ILE A 244 33.23 24.55 -0.37
N LEU A 245 34.32 24.84 0.35
CA LEU A 245 35.24 25.95 0.03
C LEU A 245 35.84 25.80 -1.38
N VAL A 246 36.35 24.62 -1.71
CA VAL A 246 36.89 24.34 -3.05
C VAL A 246 35.79 24.46 -4.12
N SER A 247 34.56 24.06 -3.83
CA SER A 247 33.45 24.17 -4.78
C SER A 247 33.00 25.61 -4.97
N MET A 248 33.09 26.45 -3.93
CA MET A 248 32.78 27.89 -3.99
C MET A 248 33.84 28.67 -4.77
N ASP A 249 35.11 28.30 -4.66
CA ASP A 249 36.21 28.93 -5.42
C ASP A 249 36.18 28.59 -6.92
N ASN A 250 35.47 27.52 -7.29
CA ASN A 250 35.34 27.02 -8.67
C ASN A 250 33.94 27.25 -9.27
N ALA A 251 33.04 27.94 -8.57
CA ALA A 251 31.69 28.30 -9.03
C ALA A 251 31.64 29.77 -9.50
#